data_AF-A0A0R3WXV9-F1
#
_entry.id   AF-A0A0R3WXV9-F1
#
_cell.length_a   1.000
_cell.length_b   1.000
_cell.length_c   1.000
_cell.angle_alpha   90.00
_cell.angle_beta   90.00
_cell.angle_gamma   90.00
#
_symmetry.space_group_name_H-M   'P 1'
#
loop_
_entity.id
_entity.type
_entity.pdbx_description
1 polymer ?
#
loop_
_entity_poly.entity_id
_entity_poly.type
_entity_poly.pdbx_seq_one_letter_code
_entity_poly.pdbx_strand_id
1 'polypeptide(L)'
;MSLETVHQEFEQIDTNHYGFITRADLEAYARRTHQNDDFVEKWFQWFEGEHKGIITMDDVCTTLGIPMREEYRQKVDKKRQMISQGLISAPPEASLVFAAPPVSSSTTSAQKSSMEGVD
;
A
#
# COMPACT_ATOMS: atom_id res chain seq x y z
N MET A 1 -8.37 18.46 11.56
CA MET A 1 -8.49 17.03 11.25
C MET A 1 -8.08 16.24 12.48
N SER A 2 -8.83 15.20 12.87
CA SER A 2 -8.37 14.25 13.89
C SER A 2 -7.63 13.09 13.24
N LEU A 3 -6.84 12.33 14.02
CA LEU A 3 -6.06 11.18 13.52
C LEU A 3 -6.95 10.10 12.87
N GLU A 4 -8.11 9.83 13.47
CA GLU A 4 -9.09 8.89 12.92
C GLU A 4 -9.67 9.37 11.58
N THR A 5 -9.86 10.68 11.42
CA THR A 5 -10.36 11.24 10.15
C THR A 5 -9.38 10.97 9.00
N VAL A 6 -8.06 11.09 9.24
CA VAL A 6 -7.07 10.90 8.16
C VAL A 6 -7.04 9.47 7.64
N HIS A 7 -7.13 8.46 8.52
CA HIS A 7 -7.23 7.06 8.06
C HIS A 7 -8.47 6.82 7.20
N GLN A 8 -9.62 7.33 7.65
CA GLN A 8 -10.88 7.16 6.92
C GLN A 8 -10.84 7.87 5.57
N GLU A 9 -10.28 9.07 5.51
CA GLU A 9 -10.12 9.81 4.26
C GLU A 9 -9.18 9.08 3.30
N PHE A 10 -8.01 8.64 3.78
CA PHE A 10 -7.08 7.88 2.94
C PHE A 10 -7.75 6.65 2.35
N GLU A 11 -8.45 5.86 3.16
CA GLU A 11 -9.13 4.64 2.68
C GLU A 11 -10.28 4.92 1.72
N GLN A 12 -10.91 6.08 1.83
CA GLN A 12 -11.91 6.52 0.86
C GLN A 12 -11.27 6.99 -0.46
N ILE A 13 -10.03 7.46 -0.44
CA ILE A 13 -9.27 7.87 -1.62
C ILE A 13 -8.65 6.62 -2.30
N ASP A 14 -7.95 5.77 -1.53
CA ASP A 14 -7.37 4.50 -1.98
C ASP A 14 -8.44 3.40 -2.14
N THR A 15 -9.38 3.64 -3.04
CA THR A 15 -10.48 2.71 -3.34
C THR A 15 -10.03 1.41 -3.99
N ASN A 16 -8.86 1.42 -4.62
CA ASN A 16 -8.26 0.24 -5.24
C ASN A 16 -7.42 -0.56 -4.24
N HIS A 17 -7.08 -0.01 -3.07
CA HIS A 17 -6.31 -0.67 -2.02
C HIS A 17 -4.92 -1.09 -2.50
N TYR A 18 -4.23 -0.28 -3.29
CA TYR A 18 -2.84 -0.54 -3.64
C TYR A 18 -1.87 -0.15 -2.51
N GLY A 19 -2.33 0.58 -1.50
CA GLY A 19 -1.52 1.03 -0.37
C GLY A 19 -0.95 2.44 -0.57
N PHE A 20 -1.29 3.09 -1.68
CA PHE A 20 -0.83 4.42 -2.05
C PHE A 20 -1.92 5.16 -2.84
N ILE A 21 -1.85 6.48 -2.81
CA ILE A 21 -2.72 7.37 -3.58
C ILE A 21 -1.88 8.28 -4.46
N THR A 22 -2.36 8.54 -5.67
CA THR A 22 -1.76 9.46 -6.62
C THR A 22 -2.38 10.85 -6.49
N ARG A 23 -1.78 11.85 -7.15
CA ARG A 23 -2.39 13.18 -7.26
C ARG A 23 -3.77 13.13 -7.92
N ALA A 24 -3.94 12.29 -8.93
CA ALA A 24 -5.21 12.12 -9.62
C ALA A 24 -6.31 11.56 -8.70
N ASP A 25 -5.95 10.64 -7.80
CA ASP A 25 -6.89 10.09 -6.81
C ASP A 25 -7.36 11.15 -5.83
N LEU A 26 -6.43 11.98 -5.33
CA LEU A 26 -6.73 13.10 -4.44
C LEU A 26 -7.58 14.17 -5.13
N GLU A 27 -7.27 14.54 -6.37
CA GLU A 27 -8.06 15.48 -7.14
C GLU A 27 -9.49 14.96 -7.40
N ALA A 28 -9.62 13.67 -7.75
CA ALA A 28 -10.93 13.04 -7.92
C ALA A 28 -11.74 13.05 -6.63
N TYR A 29 -11.09 12.76 -5.49
CA TYR A 29 -11.70 12.85 -4.17
C TYR A 29 -12.11 14.28 -3.80
N ALA A 30 -11.24 15.26 -4.04
CA ALA A 30 -11.52 16.66 -3.76
C ALA A 30 -12.74 17.15 -4.56
N ARG A 31 -12.78 16.84 -5.86
CA ARG A 31 -13.92 17.17 -6.72
C ARG A 31 -15.22 16.51 -6.26
N ARG A 32 -15.21 15.22 -5.92
CA ARG A 32 -16.44 14.49 -5.54
C ARG A 32 -16.98 14.90 -4.17
N THR A 33 -16.13 15.39 -3.28
CA THR A 33 -16.51 15.76 -1.90
C THR A 33 -16.52 17.27 -1.66
N HIS A 34 -16.32 18.07 -2.71
CA HIS A 34 -16.26 19.54 -2.64
C HIS A 34 -15.25 20.06 -1.61
N GLN A 35 -14.06 19.47 -1.59
CA GLN A 35 -12.95 19.99 -0.76
C GLN A 35 -12.46 21.34 -1.29
N ASN A 36 -11.76 22.07 -0.42
CA ASN A 36 -11.12 23.33 -0.79
C ASN A 36 -10.05 23.14 -1.88
N ASP A 37 -9.80 24.20 -2.65
CA ASP A 37 -8.84 24.21 -3.76
C ASP A 37 -7.40 23.83 -3.35
N ASP A 38 -7.05 24.04 -2.08
CA ASP A 38 -5.72 23.73 -1.53
C ASP A 38 -5.61 22.33 -0.89
N PHE A 39 -6.66 21.51 -0.98
CA PHE A 39 -6.70 20.17 -0.38
C PHE A 39 -5.58 19.27 -0.90
N VAL A 40 -5.43 19.18 -2.23
CA VAL A 40 -4.42 18.32 -2.86
C VAL A 40 -3.01 18.75 -2.44
N GLU A 41 -2.72 20.05 -2.51
CA GLU A 41 -1.40 20.59 -2.14
C GLU A 41 -1.06 20.34 -0.67
N LYS A 42 -2.04 20.47 0.25
CA LYS A 42 -1.81 20.18 1.68
C LYS A 42 -1.49 18.71 1.93
N TRP A 43 -2.17 17.80 1.24
CA TRP A 43 -1.90 16.37 1.38
C TRP A 43 -0.47 16.03 0.95
N PHE A 44 -0.02 16.53 -0.21
CA PHE A 44 1.36 16.34 -0.64
C PHE A 44 2.36 17.07 0.26
N GLN A 45 2.05 18.28 0.71
CA GLN A 45 2.93 19.03 1.62
C GLN A 45 3.17 18.29 2.94
N TRP A 46 2.15 17.61 3.47
CA TRP A 46 2.25 16.92 4.76
C TRP A 46 2.74 15.48 4.66
N PHE A 47 2.30 14.75 3.64
CA PHE A 47 2.46 13.29 3.60
C PHE A 47 3.28 12.78 2.42
N GLU A 48 3.73 13.63 1.49
CA GLU A 48 4.62 13.14 0.41
C GLU A 48 5.96 12.71 1.00
N GLY A 49 6.23 11.41 0.93
CA GLY A 49 7.47 10.80 1.38
C GLY A 49 8.58 10.82 0.33
N GLU A 50 9.30 9.70 0.27
CA GLU A 50 10.43 9.51 -0.64
C GLU A 50 10.01 9.53 -2.12
N HIS A 51 8.86 8.92 -2.42
CA HIS A 51 8.38 8.77 -3.78
C HIS A 51 7.55 10.00 -4.19
N LYS A 52 8.11 10.83 -5.06
CA LYS A 52 7.44 12.04 -5.54
C LYS A 52 6.19 11.74 -6.37
N GLY A 53 5.15 12.54 -6.15
CA GLY A 53 3.87 12.43 -6.84
C GLY A 53 2.93 11.33 -6.32
N ILE A 54 3.35 10.58 -5.30
CA ILE A 54 2.51 9.59 -4.61
C ILE A 54 2.62 9.73 -3.09
N ILE A 55 1.57 9.32 -2.40
CA ILE A 55 1.54 9.26 -0.93
C ILE A 55 1.18 7.84 -0.55
N THR A 56 2.02 7.16 0.22
CA THR A 56 1.72 5.83 0.74
C THR A 56 1.01 5.93 2.09
N MET A 57 0.25 4.90 2.46
CA MET A 57 -0.30 4.85 3.83
C MET A 57 0.83 4.79 4.88
N ASP A 58 1.99 4.24 4.54
CA ASP A 58 3.15 4.23 5.43
C ASP A 58 3.64 5.66 5.72
N ASP A 59 3.74 6.51 4.69
CA ASP A 59 4.11 7.92 4.85
C ASP A 59 3.13 8.65 5.79
N VAL A 60 1.83 8.39 5.64
CA VAL A 60 0.78 8.97 6.50
C VAL A 60 0.92 8.48 7.94
N CYS A 61 1.08 7.17 8.14
CA CYS A 61 1.24 6.57 9.47
C CYS A 61 2.49 7.10 10.17
N THR A 62 3.61 7.17 9.45
CA THR A 62 4.90 7.69 9.93
C THR A 62 4.80 9.17 10.28
N THR A 63 4.20 9.99 9.42
CA THR A 63 4.04 11.43 9.65
C THR A 63 3.19 11.72 10.87
N LEU A 64 2.11 10.97 11.08
CA LEU A 64 1.19 11.16 12.19
C LEU A 64 1.61 10.43 13.48
N GLY A 65 2.62 9.55 13.42
CA GLY A 65 3.04 8.73 14.56
C GLY A 65 1.98 7.72 14.99
N ILE A 66 1.19 7.20 14.06
CA ILE A 66 0.08 6.26 14.32
C ILE A 66 0.29 4.93 13.61
N PRO A 67 -0.21 3.81 14.17
CA PRO A 67 -0.12 2.51 13.51
C PRO A 67 -1.10 2.42 12.34
N MET A 68 -0.73 1.65 11.32
CA MET A 68 -1.65 1.29 10.23
C MET A 68 -2.79 0.40 10.74
N ARG A 69 -4.02 0.66 10.28
CA ARG A 69 -5.19 -0.18 10.61
C ARG A 69 -5.07 -1.57 9.99
N GLU A 70 -5.32 -2.60 10.81
CA GLU A 70 -5.21 -4.00 10.40
C GLU A 70 -6.09 -4.35 9.19
N GLU A 71 -7.35 -3.91 9.22
CA GLU A 71 -8.31 -4.19 8.15
C GLU A 71 -7.86 -3.62 6.80
N TYR A 72 -7.26 -2.43 6.81
CA TYR A 72 -6.73 -1.81 5.62
C TYR A 72 -5.49 -2.56 5.13
N ARG A 73 -4.57 -2.89 6.03
CA ARG A 73 -3.37 -3.67 5.70
C ARG A 73 -3.72 -4.97 4.99
N GLN A 74 -4.71 -5.71 5.49
CA GLN A 74 -5.17 -6.95 4.88
C GLN A 74 -5.74 -6.75 3.46
N LYS A 75 -6.46 -5.65 3.21
CA LYS A 75 -6.97 -5.32 1.86
C LYS A 75 -5.81 -5.04 0.89
N VAL A 76 -4.82 -4.28 1.35
CA VAL A 76 -3.61 -3.97 0.57
C VAL A 76 -2.82 -5.24 0.26
N ASP A 77 -2.56 -6.07 1.27
CA ASP A 77 -1.84 -7.34 1.11
C ASP A 77 -2.53 -8.27 0.11
N LYS A 78 -3.86 -8.41 0.23
CA LYS A 78 -4.65 -9.20 -0.72
C LYS A 78 -4.52 -8.66 -2.14
N LYS A 79 -4.59 -7.33 -2.32
CA LYS A 79 -4.48 -6.72 -3.64
C LYS A 79 -3.09 -6.92 -4.24
N ARG A 80 -2.04 -6.72 -3.45
CA ARG A 80 -0.64 -6.97 -3.86
C ARG A 80 -0.38 -8.44 -4.20
N GLN A 81 -0.97 -9.37 -3.45
CA GLN A 81 -0.89 -10.80 -3.75
C GLN A 81 -1.56 -11.14 -5.09
N MET A 82 -2.71 -10.54 -5.41
CA MET A 82 -3.34 -10.75 -6.72
C MET A 82 -2.47 -10.23 -7.87
N ILE A 83 -1.78 -9.10 -7.66
CA ILE A 83 -0.81 -8.57 -8.64
C ILE A 83 0.38 -9.52 -8.81
N SER A 84 0.97 -10.01 -7.71
CA SER A 84 2.14 -10.89 -7.77
C SER A 84 1.84 -12.25 -8.41
N GLN A 85 0.59 -12.72 -8.30
CA GLN A 85 0.10 -13.93 -8.98
C GLN A 85 -0.27 -13.69 -10.45
N GLY A 86 -0.20 -12.45 -10.94
CA GLY A 86 -0.60 -12.09 -12.30
C GLY A 86 -2.11 -12.16 -12.55
N LEU A 87 -2.94 -12.22 -11.49
CA LEU A 87 -4.40 -12.24 -11.60
C LEU A 87 -4.95 -10.88 -12.04
N ILE A 88 -4.25 -9.80 -11.69
CA ILE A 88 -4.55 -8.42 -12.09
C ILE A 88 -3.25 -7.69 -12.44
N SER A 89 -3.34 -6.70 -13.31
CA SER A 89 -2.20 -5.84 -13.65
C SER A 89 -1.85 -4.88 -12.51
N ALA A 90 -0.55 -4.64 -12.34
CA ALA A 90 -0.06 -3.56 -11.48
C ALA A 90 -0.34 -2.20 -12.16
N PRO A 91 -0.71 -1.16 -11.39
CA PRO A 91 -0.70 0.21 -11.90
C PRO A 91 0.75 0.66 -12.22
N PRO A 92 0.97 1.65 -13.08
CA PRO A 92 2.33 2.10 -13.41
C PRO A 92 3.10 2.64 -12.19
N GLU A 93 2.41 3.27 -11.25
CA GLU A 93 2.99 3.83 -10.02
C GLU A 93 3.40 2.75 -9.01
N ALA A 94 2.87 1.54 -9.13
CA ALA A 94 3.19 0.44 -8.23
C ALA A 94 4.66 0.04 -8.28
N SER A 95 5.34 0.21 -9.42
CA SER A 95 6.77 -0.08 -9.53
C SER A 95 7.66 0.81 -8.66
N LEU A 96 7.13 1.97 -8.21
CA LEU A 96 7.83 2.87 -7.29
C LEU A 96 7.70 2.40 -5.84
N VAL A 97 6.55 1.83 -5.47
CA VAL A 97 6.18 1.51 -4.08
C VAL A 97 6.40 0.04 -3.73
N PHE A 98 6.14 -0.85 -4.69
CA PHE A 98 6.41 -2.26 -4.52
C PHE A 98 7.90 -2.47 -4.78
N ALA A 99 8.73 -2.21 -3.76
CA ALA A 99 10.02 -2.89 -3.69
C ALA A 99 9.75 -4.35 -4.01
N ALA A 100 10.49 -4.90 -4.98
CA ALA A 100 10.27 -6.23 -5.55
C ALA A 100 9.80 -7.21 -4.45
N PRO A 101 8.80 -8.07 -4.71
CA PRO A 101 8.32 -8.99 -3.70
C PRO A 101 9.54 -9.64 -3.04
N PRO A 102 9.57 -9.82 -1.70
CA PRO A 102 10.56 -10.73 -1.14
C PRO A 102 10.34 -12.01 -1.95
N VAL A 103 11.32 -12.36 -2.78
CA VAL A 103 11.29 -13.58 -3.57
C VAL A 103 10.90 -14.65 -2.57
N SER A 104 9.71 -15.22 -2.75
CA SER A 104 9.23 -16.21 -1.83
C SER A 104 10.32 -17.28 -1.78
N SER A 105 10.85 -17.50 -0.58
CA SER A 105 11.67 -18.64 -0.24
C SER A 105 10.81 -19.89 -0.40
N SER A 106 10.46 -20.21 -1.63
CA SER A 106 9.81 -21.43 -2.06
C SER A 106 10.90 -22.35 -2.61
N THR A 107 11.84 -22.74 -1.75
CA THR A 107 12.52 -24.02 -1.96
C THR A 107 11.57 -25.09 -1.43
N THR A 108 10.63 -25.50 -2.26
CA THR A 108 9.95 -26.79 -2.08
C THR A 108 10.88 -27.86 -2.63
N SER A 109 11.50 -28.66 -1.76
CA SER A 109 11.84 -30.04 -2.12
C SER A 109 11.83 -30.95 -0.89
N ALA A 110 10.80 -31.78 -0.86
CA ALA A 110 10.77 -33.16 -0.39
C ALA A 110 11.22 -33.51 1.04
N GLN A 111 10.21 -33.77 1.86
CA GLN A 111 10.23 -34.71 2.98
C GLN A 111 10.48 -36.15 2.50
N LYS A 112 11.53 -36.83 3.01
CA LYS A 112 11.60 -38.29 3.27
C LYS A 112 12.86 -38.58 4.11
N SER A 113 12.74 -38.69 5.43
CA SER A 113 12.64 -39.94 6.22
C SER A 113 13.78 -40.96 6.06
N SER A 114 14.40 -41.25 7.21
CA SER A 114 15.03 -42.52 7.65
C SER A 114 16.45 -42.91 7.18
N MET A 115 17.42 -42.75 8.10
CA MET A 115 18.06 -43.82 8.90
C MET A 115 18.67 -45.05 8.20
N GLU A 116 20.02 -45.17 8.25
CA GLU A 116 20.95 -46.34 8.27
C GLU A 116 22.30 -45.83 7.70
N GLY A 117 23.48 -45.96 8.31
CA GLY A 117 24.06 -47.09 9.05
C GLY A 117 25.10 -47.77 8.15
N VAL A 118 26.38 -47.85 8.61
CA VAL A 118 27.51 -48.70 8.15
C VAL A 118 28.13 -48.34 6.76
N ASP A 119 29.45 -48.29 6.55
CA ASP A 119 30.62 -48.99 7.11
C ASP A 119 31.83 -48.04 7.28
#